data_AF-A0A534S1W2-F1
#
_entry.id   AF-A0A534S1W2-F1
#
_cell.length_a   1.000
_cell.length_b   1.000
_cell.length_c   1.000
_cell.angle_alpha   90.00
_cell.angle_beta   90.00
_cell.angle_gamma   90.00
#
_symmetry.space_group_name_H-M   'P 1'
#
loop_
_entity.id
_entity.type
_entity.pdbx_description
1 polymer ?
#
loop_
_entity_poly.entity_id
_entity_poly.type
_entity_poly.pdbx_seq_one_letter_code
_entity_poly.pdbx_strand_id
1 'polypeptide(L)'
;FNPATGQLAATGTVIDLPALVIAGLITTVLVIGIRESASFNAAMVIVKVAIVLFVLIVGAFYVDPKNWQPFAPYGLTGISFFGKTLFGQTGPGGEPLGMLAGAATIFFAYIGFDSVSTHAEEARNPQRDVPIGIITSLILCTVLYIAVAAVLTGMVPYNKINIDAPVSDAFKQVGLPWAQFLISLGALTGITSVLLVLMLSQPRVLLAMARDGLVPPSFFGAVHERFRTPWKSTILTGVFVGLMAALVPLRILAELVNIGTLLAFAIVCAAVLIMRRAYPAAERPFRCPLVPL
;
A
#
# COMPACT_ATOMS: atom_id res chain seq x y z
N PHE A 1 10.16 -0.32 18.24
CA PHE A 1 9.66 0.38 19.43
C PHE A 1 8.42 -0.35 19.92
N ASN A 2 8.43 -0.85 21.16
CA ASN A 2 7.27 -1.46 21.79
C ASN A 2 6.55 -0.36 22.61
N PRO A 3 5.33 0.05 22.20
CA PRO A 3 4.62 1.14 22.87
C PRO A 3 4.15 0.80 24.29
N ALA A 4 4.10 -0.49 24.68
CA ALA A 4 3.73 -0.91 26.03
C ALA A 4 4.90 -0.84 27.03
N THR A 5 6.15 -1.00 26.57
CA THR A 5 7.35 -1.04 27.44
C THR A 5 8.28 0.15 27.26
N GLY A 6 8.05 0.99 26.25
CA GLY A 6 8.93 2.13 25.92
C GLY A 6 10.31 1.72 25.39
N GLN A 7 10.52 0.43 25.10
CA GLN A 7 11.81 -0.10 24.66
C GLN A 7 11.87 -0.33 23.15
N LEU A 8 13.05 -0.14 22.57
CA LEU A 8 13.34 -0.52 21.19
C LEU A 8 13.52 -2.04 21.13
N ALA A 9 12.45 -2.76 20.76
CA ALA A 9 12.51 -4.19 20.48
C ALA A 9 13.44 -4.47 19.30
N ALA A 10 14.43 -5.35 19.50
CA ALA A 10 15.37 -5.80 18.47
C ALA A 10 14.72 -6.90 17.60
N THR A 11 14.77 -6.71 16.29
CA THR A 11 14.11 -7.52 15.24
C THR A 11 14.73 -8.90 14.99
N GLY A 12 15.75 -9.33 15.74
CA GLY A 12 16.49 -10.57 15.46
C GLY A 12 17.47 -10.49 14.29
N THR A 13 17.31 -9.49 13.41
CA THR A 13 18.31 -8.94 12.49
C THR A 13 18.36 -7.43 12.71
N VAL A 14 19.56 -6.88 12.96
CA VAL A 14 19.72 -5.44 13.27
C VAL A 14 19.39 -4.58 12.04
N ILE A 15 19.47 -5.16 10.83
CA ILE A 15 19.29 -4.49 9.54
C ILE A 15 18.63 -5.47 8.54
N ASP A 16 17.51 -5.08 7.93
CA ASP A 16 16.93 -5.79 6.77
C ASP A 16 17.72 -5.45 5.50
N LEU A 17 18.79 -6.23 5.28
CA LEU A 17 19.67 -6.06 4.12
C LEU A 17 18.95 -6.30 2.78
N PRO A 18 18.08 -7.33 2.61
CA PRO A 18 17.28 -7.48 1.40
C PRO A 18 16.45 -6.24 1.06
N ALA A 19 15.80 -5.62 2.05
CA ALA A 19 15.03 -4.40 1.86
C ALA A 19 15.90 -3.22 1.40
N LEU A 20 17.10 -3.05 1.99
CA LEU A 20 18.05 -2.02 1.60
C LEU A 20 18.54 -2.23 0.15
N VAL A 21 18.86 -3.47 -0.21
CA VAL A 21 19.35 -3.84 -1.55
C VAL A 21 18.29 -3.56 -2.61
N ILE A 22 17.04 -4.01 -2.41
CA ILE A 22 15.98 -3.79 -3.39
C ILE A 22 15.65 -2.31 -3.54
N ALA A 23 15.63 -1.54 -2.44
CA ALA A 23 15.44 -0.08 -2.50
C ALA A 23 16.56 0.62 -3.28
N GLY A 24 17.83 0.22 -3.07
CA GLY A 24 18.97 0.73 -3.82
C GLY A 24 18.93 0.38 -5.31
N LEU A 25 18.54 -0.85 -5.65
CA LEU A 25 18.37 -1.30 -7.03
C LEU A 25 17.28 -0.48 -7.74
N ILE A 26 16.09 -0.35 -7.13
CA ILE A 26 14.99 0.44 -7.71
C ILE A 26 15.39 1.92 -7.85
N THR A 27 16.06 2.49 -6.84
CA THR A 27 16.58 3.87 -6.92
C THR A 27 17.52 4.04 -8.10
N THR A 28 18.45 3.10 -8.31
CA THR A 28 19.41 3.14 -9.43
C THR A 28 18.68 3.09 -10.76
N VAL A 29 17.71 2.19 -10.89
CA VAL A 29 16.88 2.05 -12.10
C VAL A 29 16.09 3.34 -12.37
N LEU A 30 15.53 3.98 -11.35
CA LEU A 30 14.79 5.25 -11.49
C LEU A 30 15.70 6.44 -11.84
N VAL A 31 16.94 6.47 -11.34
CA VAL A 31 17.92 7.53 -11.69
C VAL A 31 18.36 7.43 -13.15
N ILE A 32 18.66 6.22 -13.63
CA ILE A 32 18.98 5.95 -15.05
C ILE A 32 17.78 6.31 -15.94
N GLY A 33 16.57 6.19 -15.39
CA GLY A 33 15.33 6.55 -16.06
C GLY A 33 14.71 5.36 -16.75
N ILE A 34 13.46 5.10 -16.40
CA ILE A 34 12.66 4.03 -16.99
C ILE A 34 11.69 4.67 -17.96
N ARG A 35 11.84 4.36 -19.25
CA ARG A 35 10.77 4.55 -20.22
C ARG A 35 9.85 3.35 -20.11
N GLU A 36 9.03 3.33 -19.06
CA GLU A 36 8.02 2.29 -18.92
C GLU A 36 7.02 2.40 -20.08
N SER A 37 6.92 1.32 -20.86
CA SER A 37 5.82 1.18 -21.81
C SER A 37 4.57 0.83 -21.03
N ALA A 38 3.43 1.46 -21.34
CA ALA A 38 2.13 1.10 -20.78
C ALA A 38 1.85 -0.42 -20.89
N SER A 39 2.36 -1.06 -21.94
CA SER A 39 2.26 -2.52 -22.15
C SER A 39 3.05 -3.33 -21.12
N PHE A 40 4.20 -2.84 -20.66
CA PHE A 40 5.00 -3.52 -19.64
C PHE A 40 4.30 -3.47 -18.27
N ASN A 41 3.79 -2.29 -17.89
CA ASN A 41 3.01 -2.15 -16.67
C ASN A 41 1.73 -3.01 -16.70
N ALA A 42 1.02 -3.04 -17.84
CA ALA A 42 -0.14 -3.90 -18.03
C ALA A 42 0.20 -5.39 -17.87
N ALA A 43 1.33 -5.85 -18.44
CA ALA A 43 1.80 -7.23 -18.27
C ALA A 43 2.08 -7.56 -16.80
N MET A 44 2.74 -6.66 -16.06
CA MET A 44 2.97 -6.85 -14.62
C MET A 44 1.67 -6.95 -13.83
N VAL A 45 0.67 -6.11 -14.13
CA VAL A 45 -0.65 -6.18 -13.49
C VAL A 45 -1.34 -7.51 -13.81
N ILE A 46 -1.32 -7.96 -15.07
CA ILE A 46 -1.91 -9.25 -15.47
C ILE A 46 -1.29 -10.40 -14.67
N VAL A 47 0.04 -10.42 -14.54
CA VAL A 47 0.73 -11.44 -13.74
C VAL A 47 0.24 -11.43 -12.29
N LYS A 48 0.19 -10.26 -11.64
CA LYS A 48 -0.30 -10.14 -10.25
C LYS A 48 -1.73 -10.64 -10.10
N VAL A 49 -2.63 -10.20 -10.99
CA VAL A 49 -4.04 -10.61 -10.94
C VAL A 49 -4.16 -12.12 -11.19
N ALA A 50 -3.39 -12.68 -12.12
CA ALA A 50 -3.38 -14.12 -12.37
C ALA A 50 -2.95 -14.93 -11.14
N ILE A 51 -1.94 -14.47 -10.40
CA ILE A 51 -1.50 -15.13 -9.15
C ILE A 51 -2.57 -15.03 -8.07
N VAL A 52 -3.23 -13.87 -7.93
CA VAL A 52 -4.34 -13.70 -6.98
C VAL A 52 -5.51 -14.62 -7.35
N LEU A 53 -5.89 -14.68 -8.62
CA LEU A 53 -6.94 -15.59 -9.08
C LEU A 53 -6.56 -17.07 -8.87
N PHE A 54 -5.30 -17.43 -9.09
CA PHE A 54 -4.78 -18.76 -8.78
C PHE A 54 -4.94 -19.08 -7.29
N VAL A 55 -4.56 -18.15 -6.40
CA VAL A 55 -4.75 -18.30 -4.95
C VAL A 55 -6.22 -18.51 -4.60
N LEU A 56 -7.13 -17.74 -5.20
CA LEU A 56 -8.56 -17.86 -4.95
C LEU A 56 -9.12 -19.20 -5.43
N ILE A 57 -8.79 -19.61 -6.66
CA ILE A 57 -9.30 -20.83 -7.28
C ILE A 57 -8.77 -22.06 -6.57
N VAL A 58 -7.45 -22.17 -6.41
CA VAL A 58 -6.84 -23.35 -5.78
C VAL A 58 -7.12 -23.36 -4.29
N GLY A 59 -7.03 -22.21 -3.62
CA GLY A 59 -7.26 -22.12 -2.18
C GLY A 59 -8.71 -22.44 -1.79
N ALA A 60 -9.69 -22.12 -2.63
CA ALA A 60 -11.10 -22.46 -2.37
C ALA A 60 -11.34 -23.96 -2.16
N PHE A 61 -10.56 -24.85 -2.78
CA PHE A 61 -10.69 -26.30 -2.58
C PHE A 61 -10.20 -26.79 -1.22
N TYR A 62 -9.46 -25.96 -0.48
CA TYR A 62 -8.87 -26.30 0.83
C TYR A 62 -9.51 -25.52 1.98
N VAL A 63 -10.61 -24.82 1.73
CA VAL A 63 -11.34 -24.10 2.78
C VAL A 63 -12.08 -25.09 3.67
N ASP A 64 -11.77 -25.06 4.97
CA ASP A 64 -12.56 -25.71 6.02
C ASP A 64 -13.36 -24.62 6.78
N PRO A 65 -14.70 -24.58 6.66
CA PRO A 65 -15.54 -23.61 7.36
C PRO A 65 -15.37 -23.60 8.89
N LYS A 66 -14.83 -24.68 9.48
CA LYS A 66 -14.51 -24.72 10.92
C LYS A 66 -13.48 -23.68 11.32
N ASN A 67 -12.58 -23.29 10.40
CA ASN A 67 -11.57 -22.27 10.66
C ASN A 67 -12.16 -20.86 10.83
N TRP A 68 -13.40 -20.63 10.41
CA TRP A 68 -14.15 -19.39 10.68
C TRP A 68 -14.86 -19.37 12.03
N GLN A 69 -14.69 -20.40 12.87
CA GLN A 69 -15.26 -20.44 14.21
C GLN A 69 -14.17 -20.40 15.29
N PRO A 70 -14.18 -19.41 16.19
CA PRO A 70 -15.06 -18.23 16.22
C PRO A 70 -14.69 -17.18 15.14
N PHE A 71 -15.69 -16.54 14.53
CA PHE A 71 -15.47 -15.58 13.42
C PHE A 71 -14.75 -14.30 13.87
N ALA A 72 -15.06 -13.83 15.07
CA ALA A 72 -14.46 -12.64 15.66
C ALA A 72 -13.88 -12.99 17.04
N PRO A 73 -12.73 -13.70 17.11
CA PRO A 73 -12.14 -14.15 18.38
C PRO A 73 -11.80 -13.00 19.32
N TYR A 74 -11.47 -11.84 18.75
CA TYR A 74 -11.12 -10.62 19.48
C TYR A 74 -12.27 -9.60 19.56
N GLY A 75 -13.48 -9.97 19.10
CA GLY A 75 -14.64 -9.08 19.03
C GLY A 75 -14.62 -8.08 17.88
N LEU A 76 -15.68 -7.26 17.80
CA LEU A 76 -15.88 -6.26 16.74
C LEU A 76 -15.21 -4.91 17.06
N THR A 77 -14.73 -4.70 18.28
CA THR A 77 -14.14 -3.44 18.74
C THR A 77 -12.65 -3.35 18.36
N GLY A 78 -11.84 -2.56 19.08
CA GLY A 78 -10.42 -2.33 18.78
C GLY A 78 -10.10 -0.88 18.43
N ILE A 79 -10.81 0.09 19.02
CA ILE A 79 -10.55 1.52 18.78
C ILE A 79 -9.42 1.95 19.71
N SER A 80 -8.32 2.43 19.14
CA SER A 80 -7.20 3.02 19.87
C SER A 80 -7.07 4.50 19.56
N PHE A 81 -6.79 5.29 20.59
CA PHE A 81 -6.52 6.72 20.49
C PHE A 81 -5.21 7.04 21.20
N PHE A 82 -4.23 7.55 20.45
CA PHE A 82 -2.87 7.81 20.94
C PHE A 82 -2.24 6.64 21.71
N GLY A 83 -2.35 5.43 21.17
CA GLY A 83 -1.77 4.22 21.77
C GLY A 83 -2.53 3.67 22.98
N LYS A 84 -3.67 4.27 23.35
CA LYS A 84 -4.57 3.72 24.36
C LYS A 84 -5.82 3.15 23.71
N THR A 85 -6.02 1.84 23.88
CA THR A 85 -7.25 1.17 23.46
C THR A 85 -8.42 1.68 24.32
N LEU A 86 -9.34 2.40 23.69
CA LEU A 86 -10.56 2.92 24.32
C LEU A 86 -11.59 1.80 24.51
N PHE A 87 -11.78 0.99 23.46
CA PHE A 87 -12.72 -0.12 23.44
C PHE A 87 -12.11 -1.29 22.71
N GLY A 88 -11.98 -2.44 23.37
CA GLY A 88 -11.47 -3.67 22.78
C GLY A 88 -10.39 -4.34 23.64
N GLN A 89 -9.89 -5.46 23.13
CA GLN A 89 -8.79 -6.18 23.77
C GLN A 89 -7.46 -5.58 23.33
N THR A 90 -6.42 -5.78 24.13
CA THR A 90 -5.03 -5.43 23.77
C THR A 90 -4.20 -6.69 23.68
N GLY A 91 -3.36 -6.77 22.66
CA GLY A 91 -2.39 -7.84 22.53
C GLY A 91 -1.23 -7.67 23.51
N PRO A 92 -0.34 -8.68 23.60
CA PRO A 92 0.82 -8.68 24.49
C PRO A 92 1.76 -7.49 24.28
N GLY A 93 1.78 -6.87 23.09
CA GLY A 93 2.58 -5.69 22.78
C GLY A 93 1.85 -4.35 22.95
N GLY A 94 0.65 -4.36 23.54
CA GLY A 94 -0.20 -3.17 23.71
C GLY A 94 -0.95 -2.75 22.44
N GLU A 95 -0.84 -3.51 21.35
CA GLU A 95 -1.61 -3.27 20.13
C GLU A 95 -3.11 -3.50 20.35
N PRO A 96 -3.99 -2.67 19.76
CA PRO A 96 -5.42 -2.92 19.79
C PRO A 96 -5.76 -4.17 18.98
N LEU A 97 -6.63 -5.01 19.54
CA LEU A 97 -7.17 -6.21 18.89
C LEU A 97 -8.66 -6.05 18.62
N GLY A 98 -9.11 -6.68 17.54
CA GLY A 98 -10.51 -6.67 17.11
C GLY A 98 -10.67 -6.23 15.65
N MET A 99 -11.89 -6.32 15.14
CA MET A 99 -12.18 -6.07 13.74
C MET A 99 -11.88 -4.63 13.31
N LEU A 100 -12.17 -3.63 14.15
CA LEU A 100 -11.89 -2.22 13.84
C LEU A 100 -10.39 -1.92 13.85
N ALA A 101 -9.62 -2.55 14.75
CA ALA A 101 -8.16 -2.44 14.74
C ALA A 101 -7.58 -3.05 13.45
N GLY A 102 -8.07 -4.23 13.07
CA GLY A 102 -7.70 -4.88 11.81
C GLY A 102 -8.04 -4.03 10.58
N ALA A 103 -9.20 -3.35 10.59
CA ALA A 103 -9.62 -2.44 9.54
C ALA A 103 -8.65 -1.25 9.38
N ALA A 104 -8.19 -0.67 10.50
CA ALA A 104 -7.19 0.40 10.48
C ALA A 104 -5.83 -0.07 9.96
N THR A 105 -5.43 -1.32 10.24
CA THR A 105 -4.19 -1.90 9.73
C THR A 105 -4.29 -2.20 8.23
N ILE A 106 -5.36 -2.88 7.79
CA ILE A 106 -5.55 -3.29 6.39
C ILE A 106 -5.83 -2.11 5.45
N PHE A 107 -6.16 -0.93 6.00
CA PHE A 107 -6.23 0.31 5.22
C PHE A 107 -4.98 0.53 4.36
N PHE A 108 -3.80 0.13 4.85
CA PHE A 108 -2.55 0.18 4.11
C PHE A 108 -2.64 -0.49 2.73
N ALA A 109 -3.37 -1.61 2.63
CA ALA A 109 -3.52 -2.35 1.38
C ALA A 109 -4.31 -1.57 0.31
N TYR A 110 -5.12 -0.58 0.71
CA TYR A 110 -5.90 0.25 -0.21
C TYR A 110 -5.12 1.46 -0.74
N ILE A 111 -3.93 1.73 -0.22
CA ILE A 111 -3.11 2.87 -0.66
C ILE A 111 -2.58 2.62 -2.08
N GLY A 112 -2.65 3.64 -2.93
CA GLY A 112 -2.10 3.59 -4.29
C GLY A 112 -3.10 3.93 -5.39
N PHE A 113 -4.41 3.96 -5.13
CA PHE A 113 -5.38 4.43 -6.14
C PHE A 113 -5.16 5.90 -6.51
N ASP A 114 -4.64 6.70 -5.58
CA ASP A 114 -4.29 8.11 -5.77
C ASP A 114 -3.14 8.30 -6.77
N SER A 115 -2.28 7.28 -6.98
CA SER A 115 -1.21 7.34 -7.99
C SER A 115 -1.74 7.54 -9.41
N VAL A 116 -2.97 7.10 -9.71
CA VAL A 116 -3.61 7.33 -11.01
C VAL A 116 -3.78 8.83 -11.27
N SER A 117 -4.01 9.63 -10.23
CA SER A 117 -4.11 11.09 -10.36
C SER A 117 -2.76 11.76 -10.63
N THR A 118 -1.66 11.23 -10.10
CA THR A 118 -0.30 11.68 -10.39
C THR A 118 0.08 11.50 -11.87
N HIS A 119 -0.53 10.52 -12.53
CA HIS A 119 -0.36 10.24 -13.96
C HIS A 119 -1.49 10.78 -14.84
N ALA A 120 -2.33 11.68 -14.32
CA ALA A 120 -3.43 12.26 -15.08
C ALA A 120 -2.97 13.00 -16.35
N GLU A 121 -1.75 13.57 -16.35
CA GLU A 121 -1.16 14.24 -17.52
C GLU A 121 -0.89 13.27 -18.69
N GLU A 122 -0.78 11.97 -18.42
CA GLU A 122 -0.50 10.93 -19.41
C GLU A 122 -1.80 10.28 -19.96
N ALA A 123 -2.97 10.63 -19.41
CA ALA A 123 -4.26 10.10 -19.84
C ALA A 123 -4.78 10.81 -21.10
N ARG A 124 -5.40 10.07 -22.02
CA ARG A 124 -5.99 10.63 -23.26
C ARG A 124 -7.18 11.54 -22.97
N ASN A 125 -8.07 11.12 -22.09
CA ASN A 125 -9.18 11.93 -21.60
C ASN A 125 -9.17 11.93 -20.06
N PRO A 126 -8.30 12.75 -19.42
CA PRO A 126 -8.11 12.72 -17.96
C PRO A 126 -9.41 12.92 -17.18
N GLN A 127 -10.32 13.73 -17.73
CA GLN A 127 -11.60 14.09 -17.14
C GLN A 127 -12.53 12.89 -16.91
N ARG A 128 -12.41 11.86 -17.75
CA ARG A 128 -13.23 10.64 -17.69
C ARG A 128 -12.41 9.42 -17.28
N ASP A 129 -11.21 9.27 -17.81
CA ASP A 129 -10.38 8.08 -17.65
C ASP A 129 -9.83 7.97 -16.22
N VAL A 130 -9.41 9.08 -15.60
CA VAL A 130 -8.85 9.08 -14.24
C VAL A 130 -9.90 8.69 -13.20
N PRO A 131 -11.11 9.30 -13.16
CA PRO A 131 -12.17 8.86 -12.23
C PRO A 131 -12.56 7.38 -12.40
N ILE A 132 -12.71 6.91 -13.64
CA ILE A 132 -13.04 5.50 -13.92
C ILE A 132 -11.92 4.58 -13.45
N GLY A 133 -10.66 4.94 -13.70
CA GLY A 133 -9.49 4.19 -13.27
C GLY A 133 -9.43 4.03 -11.75
N ILE A 134 -9.63 5.13 -11.01
CA ILE A 134 -9.62 5.12 -9.53
C ILE A 134 -10.76 4.24 -8.99
N ILE A 135 -12.01 4.47 -9.42
CA ILE A 135 -13.17 3.77 -8.87
C ILE A 135 -13.15 2.28 -9.22
N THR A 136 -12.85 1.94 -10.48
CA THR A 136 -12.86 0.55 -10.96
C THR A 136 -11.75 -0.26 -10.31
N SER A 137 -10.54 0.30 -10.20
CA SER A 137 -9.42 -0.38 -9.52
C SER A 137 -9.74 -0.61 -8.05
N LEU A 138 -10.31 0.38 -7.35
CA LEU A 138 -10.65 0.27 -5.94
C LEU A 138 -11.72 -0.82 -5.69
N ILE A 139 -12.81 -0.84 -6.47
CA ILE A 139 -13.86 -1.85 -6.34
C ILE A 139 -13.30 -3.25 -6.62
N LEU A 140 -12.54 -3.41 -7.71
CA LEU A 140 -11.95 -4.69 -8.07
C LEU A 140 -11.02 -5.21 -6.97
N CYS A 141 -10.11 -4.36 -6.48
CA CYS A 141 -9.19 -4.72 -5.39
C CYS A 141 -9.95 -5.07 -4.10
N THR A 142 -11.02 -4.33 -3.76
CA THR A 142 -11.86 -4.61 -2.59
C THR A 142 -12.44 -6.03 -2.66
N VAL A 143 -13.01 -6.41 -3.79
CA VAL A 143 -13.59 -7.75 -3.99
C VAL A 143 -12.51 -8.83 -3.87
N LEU A 144 -11.36 -8.62 -4.51
CA LEU A 144 -10.23 -9.57 -4.43
C LEU A 144 -9.68 -9.69 -3.01
N TYR A 145 -9.56 -8.59 -2.26
CA TYR A 145 -9.07 -8.61 -0.88
C TYR A 145 -10.02 -9.34 0.06
N ILE A 146 -11.33 -9.11 -0.06
CA ILE A 146 -12.33 -9.84 0.73
C ILE A 146 -12.25 -11.34 0.40
N ALA A 147 -12.17 -11.70 -0.88
CA ALA A 147 -12.07 -13.08 -1.31
C ALA A 147 -10.79 -13.76 -0.81
N VAL A 148 -9.63 -13.10 -0.91
CA VAL A 148 -8.35 -13.64 -0.43
C VAL A 148 -8.38 -13.82 1.08
N ALA A 149 -8.90 -12.85 1.83
CA ALA A 149 -9.02 -12.96 3.29
C ALA A 149 -9.93 -14.13 3.69
N ALA A 150 -11.06 -14.31 3.01
CA ALA A 150 -11.98 -15.42 3.26
C ALA A 150 -11.32 -16.78 2.95
N VAL A 151 -10.65 -16.92 1.81
CA VAL A 151 -9.95 -18.15 1.42
C VAL A 151 -8.81 -18.44 2.40
N LEU A 152 -7.96 -17.46 2.71
CA LEU A 152 -6.80 -17.63 3.58
C LEU A 152 -7.20 -18.09 4.99
N THR A 153 -8.17 -17.39 5.59
CA THR A 153 -8.69 -17.76 6.93
C THR A 153 -9.51 -19.03 6.93
N GLY A 154 -10.05 -19.42 5.77
CA GLY A 154 -10.73 -20.70 5.57
C GLY A 154 -9.75 -21.87 5.44
N MET A 155 -8.58 -21.67 4.83
CA MET A 155 -7.55 -22.70 4.66
C MET A 155 -6.78 -22.98 5.95
N VAL A 156 -6.44 -21.93 6.71
CA VAL A 156 -5.58 -22.02 7.89
C VAL A 156 -6.21 -21.26 9.05
N PRO A 157 -6.28 -21.85 10.26
CA PRO A 157 -6.72 -21.16 11.47
C PRO A 157 -5.98 -19.83 11.68
N TYR A 158 -6.69 -18.77 12.06
CA TYR A 158 -6.14 -17.41 12.15
C TYR A 158 -4.87 -17.30 13.03
N ASN A 159 -4.74 -18.16 14.05
CA ASN A 159 -3.60 -18.19 14.97
C ASN A 159 -2.34 -18.87 14.40
N LYS A 160 -2.44 -19.52 13.25
CA LYS A 160 -1.34 -20.20 12.54
C LYS A 160 -0.95 -19.52 11.23
N ILE A 161 -1.60 -18.41 10.88
CA ILE A 161 -1.24 -17.63 9.70
C ILE A 161 0.09 -16.93 9.96
N ASN A 162 1.07 -17.21 9.11
CA ASN A 162 2.37 -16.55 9.16
C ASN A 162 2.22 -15.06 8.79
N ILE A 163 2.85 -14.17 9.54
CA ILE A 163 2.77 -12.71 9.32
C ILE A 163 3.68 -12.20 8.21
N ASP A 164 4.79 -12.88 7.93
CA ASP A 164 5.79 -12.47 6.94
C ASP A 164 5.42 -12.98 5.54
N ALA A 165 4.83 -14.18 5.46
CA ALA A 165 4.52 -14.86 4.20
C ALA A 165 3.15 -15.57 4.23
N PRO A 166 2.05 -14.87 4.56
CA PRO A 166 0.75 -15.47 4.91
C PRO A 166 0.20 -16.38 3.81
N VAL A 167 0.15 -15.89 2.58
CA VAL A 167 -0.47 -16.64 1.47
C VAL A 167 0.38 -17.83 1.07
N SER A 168 1.68 -17.64 0.82
CA SER A 168 2.55 -18.74 0.39
C SER A 168 2.70 -19.82 1.47
N ASP A 169 2.79 -19.44 2.75
CA ASP A 169 2.91 -20.40 3.85
C ASP A 169 1.60 -21.17 4.07
N ALA A 170 0.43 -20.54 3.87
CA ALA A 170 -0.85 -21.25 3.93
C ALA A 170 -0.93 -22.39 2.91
N PHE A 171 -0.45 -22.18 1.68
CA PHE A 171 -0.38 -23.24 0.66
C PHE A 171 0.59 -24.37 1.06
N LYS A 172 1.69 -24.04 1.73
CA LYS A 172 2.60 -25.04 2.30
C LYS A 172 1.93 -25.86 3.40
N GLN A 173 1.20 -25.21 4.30
CA GLN A 173 0.50 -25.86 5.42
C GLN A 173 -0.59 -26.84 4.95
N VAL A 174 -1.26 -26.56 3.83
CA VAL A 174 -2.25 -27.48 3.22
C VAL A 174 -1.64 -28.54 2.30
N GLY A 175 -0.31 -28.64 2.24
CA GLY A 175 0.39 -29.70 1.50
C GLY A 175 0.69 -29.39 0.02
N LEU A 176 0.67 -28.11 -0.39
CA LEU A 176 0.96 -27.66 -1.76
C LEU A 176 2.27 -26.83 -1.84
N PRO A 177 3.46 -27.44 -1.63
CA PRO A 177 4.73 -26.72 -1.66
C PRO A 177 5.09 -26.16 -3.04
N TRP A 178 4.59 -26.75 -4.12
CA TRP A 178 4.77 -26.23 -5.48
C TRP A 178 4.01 -24.90 -5.67
N ALA A 179 2.82 -24.78 -5.09
CA ALA A 179 2.02 -23.57 -5.15
C ALA A 179 2.66 -22.45 -4.32
N GLN A 180 3.27 -22.78 -3.17
CA GLN A 180 4.09 -21.86 -2.39
C GLN A 180 5.15 -21.18 -3.26
N PHE A 181 5.94 -21.95 -4.03
CA PHE A 181 7.00 -21.40 -4.87
C PHE A 181 6.46 -20.44 -5.93
N LEU A 182 5.37 -20.82 -6.62
CA LEU A 182 4.72 -19.99 -7.64
C LEU A 182 4.20 -18.68 -7.03
N ILE A 183 3.52 -18.75 -5.88
CA ILE A 183 2.96 -17.59 -5.18
C ILE A 183 4.08 -16.68 -4.68
N SER A 184 5.15 -17.23 -4.10
CA SER A 184 6.29 -16.43 -3.62
C SER A 184 7.00 -15.70 -4.74
N LEU A 185 7.26 -16.37 -5.88
CA LEU A 185 7.86 -15.73 -7.05
C LEU A 185 6.95 -14.62 -7.59
N GLY A 186 5.66 -14.92 -7.67
CA GLY A 186 4.64 -13.99 -8.09
C GLY A 186 4.54 -12.76 -7.19
N ALA A 187 4.51 -12.95 -5.87
CA ALA A 187 4.49 -11.90 -4.88
C ALA A 187 5.75 -11.02 -4.97
N LEU A 188 6.93 -11.60 -5.18
CA LEU A 188 8.18 -10.85 -5.34
C LEU A 188 8.07 -9.89 -6.54
N THR A 189 7.72 -10.39 -7.72
CA THR A 189 7.54 -9.53 -8.92
C THR A 189 6.44 -8.49 -8.72
N GLY A 190 5.36 -8.87 -8.04
CA GLY A 190 4.21 -8.02 -7.75
C GLY A 190 4.54 -6.86 -6.84
N ILE A 191 5.27 -7.12 -5.76
CA ILE A 191 5.67 -6.11 -4.76
C ILE A 191 6.77 -5.22 -5.34
N THR A 192 7.74 -5.77 -6.08
CA THR A 192 8.80 -4.96 -6.73
C THR A 192 8.22 -3.91 -7.66
N SER A 193 7.17 -4.24 -8.42
CA SER A 193 6.53 -3.28 -9.31
C SER A 193 5.68 -2.24 -8.57
N VAL A 194 5.08 -2.57 -7.41
CA VAL A 194 4.47 -1.54 -6.54
C VAL A 194 5.54 -0.59 -6.00
N LEU A 195 6.67 -1.12 -5.54
CA LEU A 195 7.80 -0.33 -5.05
C LEU A 195 8.31 0.66 -6.12
N LEU A 196 8.46 0.19 -7.37
CA LEU A 196 8.83 1.02 -8.50
C LEU A 196 7.86 2.19 -8.72
N VAL A 197 6.55 1.93 -8.75
CA VAL A 197 5.52 2.97 -8.97
C VAL A 197 5.50 4.01 -7.84
N LEU A 198 5.59 3.56 -6.58
CA LEU A 198 5.60 4.47 -5.44
C LEU A 198 6.86 5.34 -5.40
N MET A 199 8.03 4.73 -5.65
CA MET A 199 9.30 5.47 -5.70
C MET A 199 9.42 6.37 -6.94
N LEU A 200 8.72 6.06 -8.04
CA LEU A 200 8.62 6.93 -9.22
C LEU A 200 7.75 8.17 -8.96
N SER A 201 6.67 8.01 -8.18
CA SER A 201 5.71 9.09 -7.91
C SER A 201 6.29 10.15 -6.97
N GLN A 202 7.10 9.76 -5.99
CA GLN A 202 7.66 10.67 -4.97
C GLN A 202 8.49 11.83 -5.56
N PRO A 203 9.49 11.61 -6.45
CA PRO A 203 10.25 12.71 -7.05
C PRO A 203 9.40 13.64 -7.91
N ARG A 204 8.29 13.16 -8.51
CA ARG A 204 7.40 14.00 -9.32
C ARG A 204 6.62 14.99 -8.45
N VAL A 205 6.15 14.55 -7.29
CA VAL A 205 5.51 15.44 -6.31
C VAL A 205 6.50 16.50 -5.82
N LEU A 206 7.73 16.11 -5.49
CA LEU A 206 8.76 17.05 -5.07
C LEU A 206 9.14 18.04 -6.19
N LEU A 207 9.14 17.61 -7.45
CA LEU A 207 9.36 18.48 -8.59
C LEU A 207 8.22 19.49 -8.77
N ALA A 208 6.96 19.09 -8.56
CA ALA A 208 5.82 20.00 -8.56
C ALA A 208 5.92 21.02 -7.43
N MET A 209 6.23 20.58 -6.20
CA MET A 209 6.45 21.48 -5.06
C MET A 209 7.60 22.47 -5.30
N ALA A 210 8.66 22.05 -6.01
CA ALA A 210 9.79 22.90 -6.36
C ALA A 210 9.40 23.97 -7.39
N ARG A 211 8.52 23.62 -8.34
CA ARG A 211 7.95 24.57 -9.32
C ARG A 211 7.05 25.61 -8.64
N ASP A 212 6.35 25.19 -7.59
CA ASP A 212 5.50 26.06 -6.77
C ASP A 212 6.29 26.90 -5.74
N GLY A 213 7.61 26.72 -5.65
CA GLY A 213 8.47 27.46 -4.73
C GLY A 213 8.37 27.02 -3.25
N LEU A 214 7.71 25.89 -2.97
CA LEU A 214 7.54 25.36 -1.60
C LEU A 214 8.79 24.64 -1.09
N VAL A 215 9.64 24.14 -1.98
CA VAL A 215 10.93 23.50 -1.66
C VAL A 215 12.04 24.10 -2.52
N PRO A 216 13.33 24.04 -2.09
CA PRO A 216 14.43 24.66 -2.82
C PRO A 216 14.52 24.19 -4.28
N PRO A 217 14.30 25.08 -5.28
CA PRO A 217 14.26 24.71 -6.69
C PRO A 217 15.62 24.27 -7.22
N SER A 218 16.72 24.78 -6.62
CA SER A 218 18.09 24.40 -6.97
C SER A 218 18.41 22.93 -6.71
N PHE A 219 17.69 22.28 -5.79
CA PHE A 219 17.88 20.87 -5.46
C PHE A 219 16.76 20.00 -6.04
N PHE A 220 15.50 20.30 -5.70
CA PHE A 220 14.34 19.49 -6.06
C PHE A 220 13.83 19.75 -7.49
N GLY A 221 14.20 20.89 -8.09
CA GLY A 221 13.94 21.20 -9.50
C GLY A 221 15.03 20.70 -10.45
N ALA A 222 16.14 20.15 -9.94
CA ALA A 222 17.27 19.75 -10.76
C ALA A 222 17.01 18.44 -11.51
N VAL A 223 16.95 18.53 -12.84
CA VAL A 223 16.75 17.39 -13.75
C VAL A 223 18.09 17.01 -14.39
N HIS A 224 18.36 15.71 -14.51
CA HIS A 224 19.59 15.19 -15.11
C HIS A 224 19.64 15.49 -16.62
N GLU A 225 20.75 16.03 -17.13
CA GLU A 225 20.88 16.42 -18.55
C GLU A 225 20.69 15.25 -19.53
N ARG A 226 21.37 14.12 -19.27
CA ARG A 226 21.29 12.90 -20.08
C ARG A 226 19.99 12.10 -19.92
N PHE A 227 19.58 11.82 -18.68
CA PHE A 227 18.46 10.92 -18.37
C PHE A 227 17.10 11.62 -18.26
N ARG A 228 17.09 12.95 -18.15
CA ARG A 228 15.87 13.76 -17.95
C ARG A 228 15.04 13.37 -16.72
N THR A 229 15.70 12.85 -15.69
CA THR A 229 15.10 12.41 -14.41
C THR A 229 15.46 13.36 -13.26
N PRO A 230 14.58 13.53 -12.25
CA PRO A 230 14.88 14.28 -11.02
C PRO A 230 15.81 13.47 -10.09
N TRP A 231 17.06 13.28 -10.52
CA TRP A 231 18.00 12.33 -9.92
C TRP A 231 18.35 12.66 -8.46
N LYS A 232 18.51 13.94 -8.10
CA LYS A 232 18.84 14.36 -6.73
C LYS A 232 17.73 13.99 -5.75
N SER A 233 16.49 14.31 -6.11
CA SER A 233 15.31 13.96 -5.32
C SER A 233 15.14 12.45 -5.21
N THR A 234 15.36 11.73 -6.31
CA THR A 234 15.24 10.26 -6.36
C THR A 234 16.27 9.58 -5.46
N ILE A 235 17.53 10.03 -5.45
CA ILE A 235 18.57 9.50 -4.56
C ILE A 235 18.23 9.82 -3.11
N LEU A 236 17.82 11.04 -2.80
CA LEU A 236 17.47 11.44 -1.44
C LEU A 236 16.32 10.59 -0.88
N THR A 237 15.23 10.45 -1.63
CA THR A 237 14.09 9.65 -1.21
C THR A 237 14.44 8.16 -1.19
N GLY A 238 15.22 7.66 -2.15
CA GLY A 238 15.67 6.27 -2.20
C GLY A 238 16.54 5.88 -1.01
N VAL A 239 17.50 6.72 -0.62
CA VAL A 239 18.32 6.52 0.58
C VAL A 239 17.45 6.53 1.84
N PHE A 240 16.52 7.48 1.94
CA PHE A 240 15.61 7.55 3.07
C PHE A 240 14.71 6.30 3.17
N VAL A 241 14.11 5.86 2.07
CA VAL A 241 13.29 4.64 1.99
C VAL A 241 14.12 3.41 2.36
N GLY A 242 15.33 3.28 1.81
CA GLY A 242 16.22 2.15 2.13
C GLY A 242 16.60 2.08 3.60
N LEU A 243 16.95 3.22 4.21
CA LEU A 243 17.27 3.30 5.64
C LEU A 243 16.06 2.97 6.52
N MET A 244 14.89 3.53 6.20
CA MET A 244 13.66 3.28 6.95
C MET A 244 13.23 1.82 6.83
N ALA A 245 13.29 1.23 5.63
CA ALA A 245 12.96 -0.17 5.41
C ALA A 245 13.94 -1.12 6.11
N ALA A 246 15.22 -0.74 6.20
CA ALA A 246 16.24 -1.55 6.84
C ALA A 246 16.20 -1.53 8.37
N LEU A 247 15.78 -0.41 8.96
CA LEU A 247 15.89 -0.15 10.41
C LEU A 247 14.56 -0.18 11.16
N VAL A 248 13.43 -0.01 10.46
CA VAL A 248 12.12 0.16 11.09
C VAL A 248 11.22 -1.04 10.77
N PRO A 249 10.60 -1.67 11.80
CA PRO A 249 9.66 -2.76 11.58
C PRO A 249 8.48 -2.37 10.67
N LEU A 250 8.09 -3.26 9.77
CA LEU A 250 6.98 -3.08 8.82
C LEU A 250 5.70 -2.58 9.50
N ARG A 251 5.38 -3.10 10.69
CA ARG A 251 4.19 -2.69 11.44
C ARG A 251 4.18 -1.19 11.75
N ILE A 252 5.31 -0.65 12.21
CA ILE A 252 5.44 0.78 12.55
C ILE A 252 5.38 1.63 11.28
N LEU A 253 6.01 1.17 10.19
CA LEU A 253 5.94 1.84 8.90
C LEU A 253 4.49 1.90 8.38
N ALA A 254 3.75 0.79 8.46
CA ALA A 254 2.35 0.73 8.04
C ALA A 254 1.45 1.64 8.90
N GLU A 255 1.63 1.64 10.23
CA GLU A 255 0.90 2.54 11.13
C GLU A 255 1.18 4.02 10.80
N LEU A 256 2.45 4.40 10.59
CA LEU A 256 2.83 5.77 10.25
C LEU A 256 2.24 6.22 8.91
N VAL A 257 2.30 5.35 7.89
CA VAL A 257 1.73 5.61 6.57
C VAL A 257 0.21 5.74 6.63
N ASN A 258 -0.47 4.89 7.41
CA ASN A 258 -1.93 4.95 7.56
C ASN A 258 -2.37 6.26 8.19
N ILE A 259 -1.71 6.71 9.27
CA ILE A 259 -2.02 8.00 9.92
C ILE A 259 -1.87 9.15 8.92
N GLY A 260 -0.75 9.22 8.20
CA GLY A 260 -0.49 10.30 7.24
C GLY A 260 -1.49 10.30 6.08
N THR A 261 -1.80 9.12 5.55
CA THR A 261 -2.71 8.99 4.40
C THR A 261 -4.16 9.27 4.79
N LEU A 262 -4.61 8.82 5.95
CA LEU A 262 -5.95 9.14 6.47
C LEU A 262 -6.11 10.64 6.70
N LEU A 263 -5.08 11.31 7.24
CA LEU A 263 -5.09 12.76 7.40
C LEU A 263 -5.19 13.46 6.04
N ALA A 264 -4.40 13.04 5.06
CA ALA A 264 -4.46 13.58 3.70
C ALA A 264 -5.85 13.39 3.07
N PHE A 265 -6.46 12.20 3.22
CA PHE A 265 -7.80 11.93 2.71
C PHE A 265 -8.87 12.77 3.41
N ALA A 266 -8.77 12.96 4.73
CA ALA A 266 -9.67 13.85 5.46
C ALA A 266 -9.58 15.30 4.95
N ILE A 267 -8.36 15.80 4.69
CA ILE A 267 -8.14 17.12 4.11
C ILE A 267 -8.73 17.21 2.70
N VAL A 268 -8.53 16.21 1.84
CA VAL A 268 -9.09 16.19 0.47
C VAL A 268 -10.62 16.18 0.51
N CYS A 269 -11.23 15.35 1.36
CA CYS A 269 -12.68 15.32 1.56
C CYS A 269 -13.22 16.68 2.04
N ALA A 270 -12.55 17.31 3.00
CA ALA A 270 -12.90 18.66 3.48
C ALA A 270 -12.74 19.72 2.37
N ALA A 271 -11.67 19.64 1.58
CA ALA A 271 -11.41 20.54 0.46
C ALA A 271 -12.51 20.46 -0.60
N VAL A 272 -13.03 19.27 -0.90
CA VAL A 272 -14.19 19.10 -1.81
C VAL A 272 -15.42 19.83 -1.26
N LEU A 273 -15.71 19.72 0.03
CA LEU A 273 -16.83 20.43 0.66
C LEU A 273 -16.65 21.96 0.62
N ILE A 274 -15.45 22.44 0.90
CA ILE A 274 -15.11 23.87 0.86
C ILE A 274 -15.20 24.41 -0.56
N MET A 275 -14.61 23.72 -1.54
CA MET A 275 -14.61 24.11 -2.95
C MET A 275 -16.04 24.23 -3.50
N ARG A 276 -16.97 23.39 -3.02
CA ARG A 276 -18.38 23.49 -3.40
C ARG A 276 -19.05 24.78 -2.92
N ARG A 277 -18.65 25.32 -1.77
CA ARG A 277 -19.16 26.59 -1.24
C ARG A 277 -18.43 27.80 -1.83
N ALA A 278 -17.10 27.74 -1.93
CA ALA A 278 -16.28 28.86 -2.38
C ALA A 278 -16.34 29.08 -3.90
N TYR A 279 -16.40 28.01 -4.70
CA TYR A 279 -16.37 28.06 -6.16
C TYR A 279 -17.51 27.22 -6.77
N PRO A 280 -18.78 27.65 -6.62
CA PRO A 280 -19.94 26.87 -7.06
C PRO A 280 -20.02 26.73 -8.59
N ALA A 281 -19.54 27.73 -9.33
CA ALA A 281 -19.59 27.78 -10.80
C ALA A 281 -18.40 27.09 -11.50
N ALA A 282 -17.45 26.54 -10.76
CA ALA A 282 -16.31 25.85 -11.35
C ALA A 282 -16.76 24.64 -12.19
N GLU A 283 -16.16 24.47 -13.38
CA GLU A 283 -16.42 23.33 -14.24
C GLU A 283 -15.90 22.05 -13.59
N ARG A 284 -16.74 21.01 -13.54
CA ARG A 284 -16.45 19.74 -12.84
C ARG A 284 -16.83 18.57 -13.74
N PRO A 285 -15.85 18.01 -14.46
CA PRO A 285 -16.10 16.87 -15.36
C PRO A 285 -16.59 15.63 -14.62
N PHE A 286 -16.14 15.43 -13.38
CA PHE A 286 -16.70 14.44 -12.45
C PHE A 286 -17.22 15.13 -11.19
N ARG A 287 -18.36 14.65 -10.67
CA ARG A 287 -18.98 15.15 -9.43
C ARG A 287 -19.18 13.99 -8.47
N CYS A 288 -18.63 14.12 -7.27
CA CYS A 288 -18.93 13.18 -6.19
C CYS A 288 -20.45 13.15 -5.94
N PRO A 289 -21.09 11.97 -5.93
CA PRO A 289 -22.52 11.85 -5.67
C PRO A 289 -22.85 12.35 -4.25
N LEU A 290 -24.02 12.97 -4.08
CA LEU A 290 -24.59 13.34 -2.77
C LEU A 290 -23.80 14.38 -1.94
N VAL A 291 -23.06 15.31 -2.58
CA VAL A 291 -22.30 16.38 -1.90
C VAL A 291 -22.68 17.79 -2.38
N PRO A 292 -22.85 18.82 -1.52
CA PRO A 292 -23.41 18.69 -0.18
C PRO A 292 -24.93 18.52 -0.37
N LEU A 293 -25.51 17.42 0.11
CA LEU A 293 -26.96 17.42 0.31
C LEU A 293 -27.36 18.60 1.22
#